data_AF-A0A1G7CNW0-F1
#
_entry.id   AF-A0A1G7CNW0-F1
#
_cell.length_a   1.000
_cell.length_b   1.000
_cell.length_c   1.000
_cell.angle_alpha   90.00
_cell.angle_beta   90.00
_cell.angle_gamma   90.00
#
_symmetry.space_group_name_H-M   'P 1'
#
loop_
_entity.id
_entity.type
_entity.pdbx_description
1 polymer ?
#
loop_
_entity_poly.entity_id
_entity_poly.type
_entity_poly.pdbx_seq_one_letter_code
_entity_poly.pdbx_strand_id
1 'polypeptide(L)'
;MRLSLIILFLVAPLLTFAQSGTITGKVINAETQAALPKASVFLTETSYGTITNDGGTFTLNGLKPGRYLLIVTMVGFEKFSQEVSVGADAVPINISLKPHVTSLGEVSVRIPEDWERNYKMFVKKFVGTSACGRKCKILNSEVLNFSYNKKERELSASSDDLIEMENRALGYMVKILLTKSMFGDNHGSWNGQFFFEDLPGTPEDIKQWKANRIKLLQETGGHFVVSEKLPNDFR
;
A
#
# COMPACT_ATOMS: atom_id res chain seq x y z
N MET A 1 -52.65 13.04 -15.43
CA MET A 1 -51.76 12.01 -16.03
C MET A 1 -50.40 12.57 -16.46
N ARG A 2 -50.31 13.74 -17.13
CA ARG A 2 -49.00 14.32 -17.54
C ARG A 2 -48.09 14.76 -16.39
N LEU A 3 -48.64 15.29 -15.28
CA LEU A 3 -47.84 15.77 -14.15
C LEU A 3 -47.25 14.63 -13.30
N SER A 4 -47.96 13.51 -13.14
CA SER A 4 -47.46 12.32 -12.42
C SER A 4 -46.28 11.64 -13.12
N LEU A 5 -46.24 11.67 -14.46
CA LEU A 5 -45.13 11.12 -15.26
C LEU A 5 -43.85 11.96 -15.10
N ILE A 6 -43.97 13.28 -14.93
CA ILE A 6 -42.83 14.18 -14.71
C ILE A 6 -42.24 13.97 -13.30
N ILE A 7 -43.08 13.79 -12.30
CA ILE A 7 -42.63 13.49 -10.93
C ILE A 7 -41.90 12.13 -10.90
N LEU A 8 -42.42 11.10 -11.57
CA LEU A 8 -41.76 9.78 -11.64
C LEU A 8 -40.37 9.84 -12.30
N PHE A 9 -40.19 10.69 -13.32
CA PHE A 9 -38.90 10.87 -13.99
C PHE A 9 -37.88 11.68 -13.16
N LEU A 10 -38.37 12.57 -12.27
CA LEU A 10 -37.52 13.38 -11.39
C LEU A 10 -36.98 12.61 -10.17
N VAL A 11 -37.66 11.56 -9.71
CA VAL A 11 -37.24 10.74 -8.55
C VAL A 11 -36.36 9.55 -8.97
N ALA A 12 -36.39 9.15 -10.26
CA ALA A 12 -35.59 8.03 -10.78
C ALA A 12 -34.06 8.10 -10.52
N PRO A 13 -33.37 9.26 -10.59
CA PRO A 13 -31.93 9.32 -10.29
C PRO A 13 -31.58 9.23 -8.80
N LEU A 14 -32.56 9.21 -7.88
CA LEU A 14 -32.32 9.04 -6.44
C LEU A 14 -32.11 7.57 -6.03
N LEU A 15 -32.32 6.62 -6.95
CA LEU A 15 -32.17 5.17 -6.72
C LEU A 15 -30.85 4.60 -7.24
N THR A 16 -29.91 5.42 -7.69
CA THR A 16 -28.55 4.95 -7.99
C THR A 16 -27.80 4.70 -6.67
N PHE A 17 -28.09 3.58 -6.02
CA PHE A 17 -27.18 3.04 -5.01
C PHE A 17 -25.81 2.90 -5.68
N ALA A 18 -24.82 3.59 -5.13
CA ALA A 18 -23.43 3.36 -5.51
C ALA A 18 -23.17 1.86 -5.35
N GLN A 19 -22.93 1.15 -6.45
CA GLN A 19 -22.62 -0.27 -6.43
C GLN A 19 -21.26 -0.42 -5.75
N SER A 20 -21.28 -0.64 -4.45
CA SER A 20 -20.09 -0.98 -3.67
C SER A 20 -19.83 -2.46 -3.84
N GLY A 21 -18.80 -2.79 -4.62
CA GLY A 21 -18.34 -4.16 -4.75
C GLY A 21 -17.67 -4.65 -3.47
N THR A 22 -17.57 -5.97 -3.37
CA THR A 22 -16.99 -6.66 -2.21
C THR A 22 -16.08 -7.78 -2.68
N ILE A 23 -14.92 -7.93 -2.05
CA ILE A 23 -14.06 -9.11 -2.20
C ILE A 23 -14.01 -9.84 -0.87
N THR A 24 -14.29 -11.13 -0.88
CA THR A 24 -14.17 -12.00 0.31
C THR A 24 -13.24 -13.15 0.01
N GLY A 25 -12.63 -13.71 1.04
CA GLY A 25 -11.78 -14.87 0.83
C GLY A 25 -11.19 -15.46 2.07
N LYS A 26 -10.42 -16.52 1.87
CA LYS A 26 -9.64 -17.21 2.90
C LYS A 26 -8.21 -17.41 2.43
N VAL A 27 -7.28 -17.15 3.33
CA VAL A 27 -5.84 -17.32 3.14
C VAL A 27 -5.37 -18.50 3.97
N ILE A 28 -4.71 -19.45 3.32
CA ILE A 28 -4.17 -20.67 3.94
C ILE A 28 -2.71 -20.88 3.56
N ASN A 29 -2.01 -21.69 4.35
CA ASN A 29 -0.69 -22.21 4.02
C ASN A 29 -0.84 -23.32 2.97
N ALA A 30 -0.11 -23.21 1.86
CA ALA A 30 -0.18 -24.18 0.76
C ALA A 30 0.28 -25.60 1.16
N GLU A 31 1.20 -25.72 2.11
CA GLU A 31 1.76 -27.01 2.54
C GLU A 31 0.92 -27.64 3.65
N THR A 32 0.61 -26.87 4.69
CA THR A 32 -0.06 -27.41 5.89
C THR A 32 -1.59 -27.30 5.83
N GLN A 33 -2.14 -26.55 4.87
CA GLN A 33 -3.56 -26.20 4.77
C GLN A 33 -4.10 -25.43 6.00
N ALA A 34 -3.22 -25.00 6.91
CA ALA A 34 -3.59 -24.21 8.07
C ALA A 34 -4.04 -22.80 7.65
N ALA A 35 -5.01 -22.24 8.38
CA ALA A 35 -5.40 -20.85 8.21
C ALA A 35 -4.23 -19.91 8.52
N LEU A 36 -4.10 -18.83 7.75
CA LEU A 36 -3.07 -17.81 7.95
C LEU A 36 -3.70 -16.53 8.51
N PRO A 37 -3.68 -16.34 9.84
CA PRO A 37 -4.14 -15.09 10.46
C PRO A 37 -3.12 -13.96 10.29
N LYS A 38 -3.61 -12.72 10.32
CA LYS A 38 -2.79 -11.50 10.21
C LYS A 38 -2.02 -11.36 8.89
N ALA A 39 -2.42 -12.08 7.84
CA ALA A 39 -1.94 -11.82 6.49
C ALA A 39 -2.53 -10.48 6.01
N SER A 40 -1.69 -9.63 5.42
CA SER A 40 -2.11 -8.36 4.86
C SER A 40 -2.74 -8.57 3.49
N VAL A 41 -3.93 -8.02 3.27
CA VAL A 41 -4.71 -8.16 2.03
C VAL A 41 -5.10 -6.78 1.53
N PHE A 42 -4.62 -6.35 0.37
CA PHE A 42 -4.88 -4.99 -0.12
C PHE A 42 -4.91 -4.90 -1.65
N LEU A 43 -5.57 -3.85 -2.15
CA LEU A 43 -5.56 -3.48 -3.56
C LEU A 43 -4.49 -2.41 -3.79
N THR A 44 -3.49 -2.73 -4.60
CA THR A 44 -2.34 -1.83 -4.83
C THR A 44 -2.77 -0.45 -5.35
N GLU A 45 -2.05 0.59 -4.94
CA GLU A 45 -2.29 1.99 -5.32
C GLU A 45 -3.64 2.55 -4.87
N THR A 46 -4.33 1.90 -3.93
CA THR A 46 -5.60 2.37 -3.37
C THR A 46 -5.52 2.49 -1.84
N SER A 47 -6.62 2.93 -1.26
CA SER A 47 -6.87 2.90 0.19
C SER A 47 -7.56 1.61 0.68
N TYR A 48 -7.81 0.63 -0.19
CA TYR A 48 -8.52 -0.60 0.16
C TYR A 48 -7.56 -1.68 0.67
N GLY A 49 -7.56 -1.89 1.98
CA GLY A 49 -6.76 -2.91 2.66
C GLY A 49 -7.47 -3.48 3.88
N THR A 50 -7.07 -4.69 4.27
CA THR A 50 -7.55 -5.38 5.47
C THR A 50 -6.51 -6.42 5.91
N ILE A 51 -6.75 -7.04 7.06
CA ILE A 51 -5.95 -8.14 7.59
C ILE A 51 -6.84 -9.37 7.76
N THR A 52 -6.28 -10.57 7.55
CA THR A 52 -7.02 -11.80 7.83
C THR A 52 -7.23 -11.99 9.33
N ASN A 53 -8.41 -12.50 9.70
CA ASN A 53 -8.72 -12.86 11.09
C ASN A 53 -8.10 -14.20 11.50
N ASP A 54 -8.37 -14.65 12.73
CA ASP A 54 -7.85 -15.91 13.29
C ASP A 54 -8.19 -17.15 12.44
N GLY A 55 -9.30 -17.12 11.70
CA GLY A 55 -9.71 -18.15 10.75
C GLY A 55 -9.09 -18.04 9.36
N GLY A 56 -8.18 -17.08 9.14
CA GLY A 56 -7.58 -16.77 7.84
C GLY A 56 -8.53 -16.09 6.86
N THR A 57 -9.71 -15.64 7.29
CA THR A 57 -10.71 -15.03 6.41
C THR A 57 -10.56 -13.51 6.35
N PHE A 58 -10.91 -12.91 5.21
CA PHE A 58 -10.87 -11.46 5.01
C PHE A 58 -12.09 -10.96 4.24
N THR A 59 -12.34 -9.66 4.33
CA THR A 59 -13.37 -8.96 3.55
C THR A 59 -12.91 -7.54 3.24
N LEU A 60 -12.96 -7.17 1.96
CA LEU A 60 -12.79 -5.82 1.45
C LEU A 60 -14.15 -5.32 0.93
N ASN A 61 -14.71 -4.31 1.57
CA ASN A 61 -16.02 -3.73 1.23
C ASN A 61 -15.87 -2.32 0.66
N GLY A 62 -16.95 -1.77 0.10
CA GLY A 62 -16.96 -0.37 -0.33
C GLY A 62 -16.16 -0.11 -1.60
N LEU A 63 -15.86 -1.17 -2.36
CA LEU A 63 -15.00 -1.07 -3.53
C LEU A 63 -15.75 -0.42 -4.68
N LYS A 64 -15.13 0.54 -5.35
CA LYS A 64 -15.66 1.07 -6.62
C LYS A 64 -15.57 -0.03 -7.70
N PRO A 65 -16.51 -0.12 -8.64
CA PRO A 65 -16.37 -1.04 -9.77
C PRO A 65 -15.12 -0.73 -10.59
N GLY A 66 -14.35 -1.74 -10.96
CA GLY A 66 -13.07 -1.55 -11.64
C GLY A 66 -12.18 -2.79 -11.63
N ARG A 67 -11.01 -2.67 -12.26
CA ARG A 67 -9.96 -3.69 -12.22
C ARG A 67 -8.89 -3.28 -11.21
N TYR A 68 -8.51 -4.23 -10.36
CA TYR A 68 -7.52 -4.04 -9.32
C TYR A 68 -6.52 -5.17 -9.31
N LEU A 69 -5.32 -4.91 -8.78
CA LEU A 69 -4.36 -5.96 -8.44
C LEU A 69 -4.45 -6.22 -6.94
N LEU A 70 -5.00 -7.37 -6.58
CA LEU A 70 -5.08 -7.85 -5.21
C LEU A 70 -3.72 -8.43 -4.80
N ILE A 71 -3.19 -7.94 -3.69
CA ILE A 71 -1.96 -8.41 -3.07
C ILE A 71 -2.28 -9.05 -1.73
N VAL A 72 -1.73 -10.23 -1.50
CA VAL A 72 -1.73 -10.88 -0.19
C VAL A 72 -0.32 -11.22 0.22
N THR A 73 0.07 -10.79 1.42
CA THR A 73 1.44 -10.99 1.92
C THR A 73 1.43 -11.28 3.41
N MET A 74 2.40 -12.09 3.82
CA MET A 74 2.66 -12.47 5.20
C MET A 74 4.14 -12.79 5.34
N VAL A 75 4.75 -12.38 6.45
CA VAL A 75 6.15 -12.68 6.75
C VAL A 75 6.39 -14.20 6.70
N GLY A 76 7.46 -14.61 6.01
CA GLY A 76 7.80 -16.02 5.82
C GLY A 76 7.02 -16.73 4.71
N PHE A 77 6.27 -16.00 3.88
CA PHE A 77 5.53 -16.53 2.75
C PHE A 77 5.81 -15.76 1.46
N GLU A 78 5.67 -16.44 0.33
CA GLU A 78 5.68 -15.80 -0.99
C GLU A 78 4.44 -14.92 -1.14
N LYS A 79 4.64 -13.70 -1.66
CA LYS A 79 3.52 -12.80 -1.94
C LYS A 79 2.62 -13.41 -3.02
N PHE A 80 1.32 -13.29 -2.81
CA PHE A 80 0.31 -13.61 -3.81
C PHE A 80 -0.16 -12.33 -4.50
N SER A 81 -0.36 -12.40 -5.81
CA SER A 81 -0.81 -11.28 -6.64
C SER A 81 -1.78 -11.77 -7.69
N GLN A 82 -2.97 -11.17 -7.77
CA GLN A 82 -4.00 -11.54 -8.74
C GLN A 82 -4.78 -10.32 -9.21
N GLU A 83 -5.01 -10.21 -10.53
CA GLU A 83 -5.96 -9.23 -11.07
C GLU A 83 -7.40 -9.65 -10.75
N VAL A 84 -8.17 -8.72 -10.21
CA VAL A 84 -9.56 -8.91 -9.80
C VAL A 84 -10.43 -7.84 -10.45
N SER A 85 -11.58 -8.26 -11.00
CA SER A 85 -12.59 -7.34 -11.53
C SER A 85 -13.72 -7.22 -10.53
N VAL A 86 -13.92 -6.02 -10.00
CA VAL A 86 -14.96 -5.70 -9.03
C VAL A 86 -16.16 -5.13 -9.77
N GLY A 87 -17.33 -5.73 -9.54
CA GLY A 87 -18.62 -5.27 -10.05
C GLY A 87 -19.62 -5.08 -8.90
N ALA A 88 -20.91 -5.31 -9.19
CA ALA A 88 -21.97 -5.25 -8.17
C ALA A 88 -21.95 -6.48 -7.23
N ASP A 89 -21.57 -7.65 -7.75
CA ASP A 89 -21.57 -8.90 -6.99
C ASP A 89 -20.29 -9.07 -6.17
N ALA A 90 -20.41 -9.83 -5.09
CA ALA A 90 -19.27 -10.21 -4.27
C ALA A 90 -18.34 -11.17 -5.04
N VAL A 91 -17.04 -10.91 -4.97
CA VAL A 91 -15.99 -11.73 -5.60
C VAL A 91 -15.34 -12.62 -4.54
N PRO A 92 -15.65 -13.92 -4.48
CA PRO A 92 -14.98 -14.85 -3.57
C PRO A 92 -13.62 -15.29 -4.14
N ILE A 93 -12.58 -15.32 -3.30
CA ILE A 93 -11.22 -15.72 -3.70
C ILE A 93 -10.62 -16.65 -2.64
N ASN A 94 -10.14 -17.81 -3.09
CA ASN A 94 -9.36 -18.72 -2.26
C ASN A 94 -7.87 -18.49 -2.52
N ILE A 95 -7.10 -18.26 -1.46
CA ILE A 95 -5.70 -17.87 -1.56
C ILE A 95 -4.87 -18.85 -0.75
N SER A 96 -3.81 -19.36 -1.37
CA SER A 96 -2.89 -20.31 -0.76
C SER A 96 -1.48 -19.77 -0.88
N LEU A 97 -0.88 -19.37 0.24
CA LEU A 97 0.47 -18.83 0.27
C LEU A 97 1.48 -19.96 0.43
N LYS A 98 2.53 -19.93 -0.38
CA LYS A 98 3.66 -20.86 -0.26
C LYS A 98 4.63 -20.33 0.79
N PRO A 99 5.10 -21.16 1.74
CA PRO A 99 6.18 -20.76 2.63
C PRO A 99 7.40 -20.31 1.81
N HIS A 100 7.94 -19.16 2.19
CA HIS A 100 9.20 -18.65 1.65
C HIS A 100 10.22 -18.66 2.78
N VAL A 101 11.08 -19.68 2.78
CA VAL A 101 12.22 -19.71 3.68
C VAL A 101 13.31 -18.86 3.05
N THR A 102 13.37 -17.58 3.43
CA THR A 102 14.62 -16.84 3.28
C THR A 102 15.66 -17.62 4.06
N SER A 103 16.67 -18.19 3.38
CA SER A 103 17.81 -18.79 4.08
C SER A 103 18.38 -17.72 5.00
N LEU A 104 18.07 -17.86 6.29
CA LEU A 104 18.72 -17.17 7.38
C LEU A 104 20.17 -17.67 7.36
N GLY A 105 20.99 -17.13 6.44
CA GLY A 105 22.42 -17.11 6.63
C GLY A 105 22.60 -16.39 7.94
N GLU A 106 22.87 -17.16 9.00
CA GLU A 106 23.10 -16.76 10.38
C GLU A 106 22.88 -15.26 10.56
N VAL A 107 21.66 -14.87 10.93
CA VAL A 107 21.40 -13.49 11.33
C VAL A 107 22.22 -13.30 12.60
N SER A 108 23.48 -12.94 12.42
CA SER A 108 24.19 -12.21 13.45
C SER A 108 23.28 -11.03 13.69
N VAL A 109 22.69 -10.96 14.89
CA VAL A 109 21.93 -9.83 15.41
C VAL A 109 22.91 -8.67 15.58
N ARG A 110 23.50 -8.25 14.47
CA ARG A 110 24.55 -7.27 14.34
C ARG A 110 24.11 -6.45 13.16
N ILE A 111 23.45 -5.35 13.49
CA ILE A 111 23.17 -4.28 12.54
C ILE A 111 24.50 -4.02 11.81
N PRO A 112 24.58 -4.21 10.48
CA PRO A 112 25.80 -3.94 9.74
C PRO A 112 26.29 -2.53 10.07
N GLU A 113 27.60 -2.35 10.25
CA GLU A 113 28.19 -1.05 10.61
C GLU A 113 27.71 0.09 9.69
N ASP A 114 27.49 -0.25 8.43
CA ASP A 114 27.04 0.64 7.36
C ASP A 114 25.53 0.91 7.34
N TRP A 115 24.72 0.23 8.17
CA TRP A 115 23.25 0.27 8.09
C TRP A 115 22.71 1.67 8.33
N GLU A 116 23.16 2.37 9.38
CA GLU A 116 22.68 3.71 9.72
C GLU A 116 22.98 4.75 8.61
N ARG A 117 24.15 4.63 7.98
CA ARG A 117 24.53 5.45 6.82
C ARG A 117 23.60 5.17 5.65
N ASN A 118 23.40 3.89 5.33
CA ASN A 118 22.56 3.44 4.23
C ASN A 118 21.08 3.82 4.44
N TYR A 119 20.58 3.72 5.68
CA TYR A 119 19.25 4.15 6.07
C TYR A 119 19.05 5.65 5.82
N LYS A 120 19.98 6.51 6.25
CA LYS A 120 19.91 7.96 5.97
C LYS A 120 19.91 8.27 4.48
N MET A 121 20.74 7.58 3.70
CA MET A 121 20.76 7.71 2.25
C MET A 121 19.43 7.26 1.63
N PHE A 122 18.89 6.13 2.08
CA PHE A 122 17.60 5.60 1.65
C PHE A 122 16.48 6.58 1.95
N VAL A 123 16.33 7.05 3.19
CA VAL A 123 15.31 8.04 3.57
C VAL A 123 15.41 9.28 2.68
N LYS A 124 16.61 9.82 2.48
CA LYS A 124 16.82 10.99 1.63
C LYS A 124 16.40 10.75 0.17
N LYS A 125 16.68 9.58 -0.40
CA LYS A 125 16.43 9.26 -1.83
C LYS A 125 15.03 8.71 -2.08
N PHE A 126 14.49 7.92 -1.16
CA PHE A 126 13.21 7.20 -1.27
C PHE A 126 12.03 7.98 -0.70
N VAL A 127 12.23 8.70 0.41
CA VAL A 127 11.19 9.58 1.02
C VAL A 127 11.33 11.00 0.50
N GLY A 128 12.56 11.45 0.21
CA GLY A 128 12.79 12.78 -0.35
C GLY A 128 12.84 13.87 0.70
N THR A 129 13.16 15.09 0.25
CA THR A 129 13.42 16.24 1.14
C THR A 129 12.39 17.35 1.01
N SER A 130 11.27 17.11 0.33
CA SER A 130 10.19 18.08 0.16
C SER A 130 9.48 18.41 1.48
N ALA A 131 8.60 19.41 1.50
CA ALA A 131 7.83 19.74 2.70
C ALA A 131 6.97 18.56 3.19
N CYS A 132 6.42 17.76 2.27
CA CYS A 132 5.69 16.54 2.58
C CYS A 132 6.64 15.42 3.04
N GLY A 133 7.74 15.18 2.32
CA GLY A 133 8.73 14.16 2.67
C GLY A 133 9.33 14.35 4.06
N ARG A 134 9.60 15.60 4.47
CA ARG A 134 10.11 15.92 5.82
C ARG A 134 9.12 15.61 6.96
N LYS A 135 7.82 15.50 6.67
CA LYS A 135 6.79 15.09 7.63
C LYS A 135 6.44 13.60 7.52
N CYS A 136 7.20 12.84 6.74
CA CYS A 136 7.08 11.41 6.62
C CYS A 136 8.11 10.71 7.51
N LYS A 137 7.68 9.68 8.25
CA LYS A 137 8.50 8.89 9.17
C LYS A 137 8.29 7.41 8.89
N ILE A 138 9.37 6.66 8.76
CA ILE A 138 9.34 5.20 8.74
C ILE A 138 9.22 4.72 10.19
N LEU A 139 8.25 3.87 10.49
CA LEU A 139 7.93 3.45 11.87
C LEU A 139 8.59 2.12 12.25
N ASN A 140 8.87 1.27 11.26
CA ASN A 140 9.43 -0.08 11.44
C ASN A 140 10.68 -0.28 10.56
N SER A 141 11.69 0.59 10.72
CA SER A 141 12.88 0.56 9.86
C SER A 141 13.66 -0.76 9.88
N GLU A 142 13.50 -1.58 10.92
CA GLU A 142 14.12 -2.88 11.08
C GLU A 142 13.73 -3.90 10.00
N VAL A 143 12.61 -3.69 9.29
CA VAL A 143 12.20 -4.56 8.17
C VAL A 143 12.99 -4.29 6.89
N LEU A 144 13.82 -3.24 6.87
CA LEU A 144 14.61 -2.83 5.71
C LEU A 144 15.97 -3.51 5.67
N ASN A 145 16.24 -4.12 4.52
CA ASN A 145 17.52 -4.69 4.16
C ASN A 145 18.26 -3.76 3.20
N PHE A 146 19.54 -3.52 3.45
CA PHE A 146 20.38 -2.63 2.63
C PHE A 146 21.63 -3.34 2.12
N SER A 147 22.02 -3.01 0.89
CA SER A 147 23.31 -3.37 0.32
C SER A 147 23.86 -2.18 -0.46
N TYR A 148 25.13 -1.83 -0.23
CA TYR A 148 25.78 -0.73 -0.94
C TYR A 148 26.91 -1.25 -1.81
N ASN A 149 26.82 -1.02 -3.12
CA ASN A 149 27.88 -1.34 -4.06
C ASN A 149 28.83 -0.15 -4.19
N LYS A 150 30.03 -0.26 -3.60
CA LYS A 150 31.05 0.80 -3.63
C LYS A 150 31.57 1.13 -5.03
N LYS A 151 31.64 0.15 -5.94
CA LYS A 151 32.14 0.35 -7.32
C LYS A 151 31.16 1.16 -8.14
N GLU A 152 29.89 0.78 -8.08
CA GLU A 152 28.80 1.45 -8.81
C GLU A 152 28.23 2.66 -8.05
N ARG A 153 28.71 2.90 -6.83
CA ARG A 153 28.20 3.93 -5.90
C ARG A 153 26.68 3.86 -5.73
N GLU A 154 26.15 2.66 -5.65
CA GLU A 154 24.72 2.39 -5.69
C GLU A 154 24.21 1.76 -4.40
N LEU A 155 23.15 2.35 -3.83
CA LEU A 155 22.42 1.80 -2.70
C LEU A 155 21.25 0.96 -3.19
N SER A 156 21.22 -0.30 -2.79
CA SER A 156 20.07 -1.19 -2.92
C SER A 156 19.34 -1.35 -1.60
N ALA A 157 18.00 -1.41 -1.66
CA ALA A 157 17.16 -1.74 -0.51
C ALA A 157 16.01 -2.68 -0.88
N SER A 158 15.55 -3.46 0.08
CA SER A 158 14.36 -4.30 0.01
C SER A 158 13.72 -4.42 1.40
N SER A 159 12.52 -4.98 1.50
CA SER A 159 11.90 -5.29 2.79
C SER A 159 11.38 -6.72 2.85
N ASP A 160 11.46 -7.31 4.05
CA ASP A 160 10.91 -8.66 4.32
C ASP A 160 9.44 -8.60 4.77
N ASP A 161 8.97 -7.41 5.15
CA ASP A 161 7.59 -7.10 5.51
C ASP A 161 7.18 -5.74 4.92
N LEU A 162 5.93 -5.32 5.15
CA LEU A 162 5.43 -3.99 4.83
C LEU A 162 6.18 -2.93 5.62
N ILE A 163 6.81 -2.00 4.92
CA ILE A 163 7.34 -0.76 5.49
C ILE A 163 6.14 0.12 5.82
N GLU A 164 6.01 0.53 7.08
CA GLU A 164 4.98 1.45 7.56
C GLU A 164 5.53 2.86 7.66
N MET A 165 4.91 3.79 6.94
CA MET A 165 5.36 5.17 6.85
C MET A 165 4.23 6.13 7.21
N GLU A 166 4.36 6.84 8.32
CA GLU A 166 3.43 7.88 8.72
C GLU A 166 3.78 9.19 8.02
N ASN A 167 2.88 9.75 7.21
CA ASN A 167 3.03 11.05 6.59
C ASN A 167 1.98 12.03 7.14
N ARG A 168 2.36 12.83 8.13
CA ARG A 168 1.47 13.83 8.75
C ARG A 168 1.19 15.05 7.88
N ALA A 169 1.98 15.29 6.82
CA ALA A 169 1.65 16.35 5.87
C ALA A 169 0.41 15.97 5.06
N LEU A 170 0.32 14.69 4.68
CA LEU A 170 -0.74 14.19 3.81
C LEU A 170 -1.84 13.46 4.58
N GLY A 171 -1.67 13.18 5.87
CA GLY A 171 -2.65 12.44 6.66
C GLY A 171 -2.74 10.98 6.24
N TYR A 172 -1.63 10.36 5.86
CA TYR A 172 -1.60 8.96 5.43
C TYR A 172 -0.65 8.11 6.27
N MET A 173 -1.08 6.89 6.56
CA MET A 173 -0.19 5.75 6.75
C MET A 173 0.06 5.13 5.37
N VAL A 174 1.29 5.12 4.90
CA VAL A 174 1.69 4.47 3.65
C VAL A 174 2.33 3.15 4.01
N LYS A 175 1.80 2.04 3.48
CA LYS A 175 2.33 0.69 3.69
C LYS A 175 2.89 0.17 2.38
N ILE A 176 4.14 -0.29 2.39
CA ILE A 176 4.88 -0.61 1.16
C ILE A 176 5.59 -1.95 1.28
N LEU A 177 5.30 -2.84 0.35
CA LEU A 177 6.10 -4.05 0.12
C LEU A 177 7.20 -3.74 -0.89
N LEU A 178 8.40 -3.40 -0.41
CA LEU A 178 9.52 -3.00 -1.25
C LEU A 178 10.27 -4.23 -1.76
N THR A 179 10.02 -4.61 -3.02
CA THR A 179 10.72 -5.74 -3.63
C THR A 179 12.19 -5.38 -3.92
N LYS A 180 12.44 -4.20 -4.48
CA LYS A 180 13.80 -3.71 -4.74
C LYS A 180 13.81 -2.20 -4.96
N SER A 181 14.78 -1.50 -4.43
CA SER A 181 15.17 -0.16 -4.88
C SER A 181 16.64 -0.10 -5.25
N MET A 182 16.99 0.78 -6.18
CA MET A 182 18.36 1.06 -6.61
C MET A 182 18.55 2.57 -6.73
N PHE A 183 19.47 3.13 -5.96
CA PHE A 183 19.76 4.56 -5.93
C PHE A 183 21.24 4.83 -6.14
N GLY A 184 21.58 5.42 -7.29
CA GLY A 184 22.90 5.97 -7.56
C GLY A 184 22.98 7.47 -7.25
N ASP A 185 24.04 8.10 -7.74
CA ASP A 185 24.24 9.55 -7.59
C ASP A 185 23.12 10.33 -8.31
N ASN A 186 22.84 9.99 -9.57
CA ASN A 186 21.94 10.73 -10.45
C ASN A 186 20.74 9.90 -10.99
N HIS A 187 20.60 8.66 -10.55
CA HIS A 187 19.48 7.79 -10.93
C HIS A 187 18.86 7.13 -9.70
N GLY A 188 17.59 6.77 -9.83
CA GLY A 188 16.84 6.10 -8.79
C GLY A 188 15.68 5.33 -9.40
N SER A 189 15.52 4.07 -9.00
CA SER A 189 14.36 3.26 -9.33
C SER A 189 13.95 2.42 -8.13
N TRP A 190 12.67 2.08 -8.07
CA TRP A 190 12.16 1.16 -7.08
C TRP A 190 10.97 0.40 -7.64
N ASN A 191 10.79 -0.81 -7.13
CA ASN A 191 9.70 -1.70 -7.42
C ASN A 191 9.10 -2.16 -6.09
N GLY A 192 7.80 -1.93 -5.92
CA GLY A 192 7.06 -2.37 -4.76
C GLY A 192 5.57 -2.17 -4.96
N GLN A 193 4.79 -2.86 -4.14
CA GLN A 193 3.35 -2.66 -4.02
C GLN A 193 3.10 -1.75 -2.81
N PHE A 194 2.10 -0.89 -2.90
CA PHE A 194 1.79 0.04 -1.82
C PHE A 194 0.29 0.24 -1.68
N PHE A 195 -0.13 0.56 -0.47
CA PHE A 195 -1.48 1.04 -0.18
C PHE A 195 -1.44 2.08 0.92
N PHE A 196 -2.56 2.76 1.11
CA PHE A 196 -2.68 3.86 2.04
C PHE A 196 -3.81 3.62 3.03
N GLU A 197 -3.67 4.13 4.24
CA GLU A 197 -4.75 4.28 5.20
C GLU A 197 -4.78 5.75 5.62
N ASP A 198 -5.97 6.34 5.76
CA ASP A 198 -6.08 7.69 6.33
C ASP A 198 -5.68 7.67 7.80
N LEU A 199 -4.89 8.65 8.23
CA LEU A 199 -4.60 8.87 9.64
C LEU A 199 -5.84 9.44 10.34
N PRO A 200 -6.09 9.09 11.62
CA PRO A 200 -7.10 9.77 12.41
C PRO A 200 -6.69 11.23 12.62
N GLY A 201 -7.64 12.15 12.43
CA GLY A 201 -7.40 13.58 12.56
C GLY A 201 -8.66 14.37 12.89
N THR A 202 -8.48 15.60 13.35
CA THR A 202 -9.58 16.54 13.53
C THR A 202 -10.13 17.00 12.16
N PRO A 203 -11.35 17.57 12.09
CA PRO A 203 -11.87 18.14 10.85
C PRO A 203 -10.92 19.16 10.18
N GLU A 204 -10.18 19.93 10.99
CA GLU A 204 -9.20 20.90 10.48
C GLU A 204 -7.97 20.20 9.90
N ASP A 205 -7.48 19.14 10.54
CA ASP A 205 -6.39 18.31 10.00
C ASP A 205 -6.79 17.73 8.64
N ILE A 206 -7.98 17.13 8.56
CA ILE A 206 -8.52 16.53 7.33
C ILE A 206 -8.60 17.56 6.20
N LYS A 207 -9.07 18.78 6.51
CA LYS A 207 -9.14 19.89 5.55
C LYS A 207 -7.75 20.29 5.05
N GLN A 208 -6.79 20.42 5.97
CA GLN A 208 -5.40 20.77 5.63
C GLN A 208 -4.73 19.67 4.79
N TRP A 209 -4.92 18.40 5.15
CA TRP A 209 -4.40 17.26 4.40
C TRP A 209 -4.94 17.24 2.98
N LYS A 210 -6.25 17.44 2.79
CA LYS A 210 -6.86 17.54 1.45
C LYS A 210 -6.23 18.66 0.62
N ALA A 211 -6.02 19.84 1.21
CA ALA A 211 -5.34 20.95 0.53
C ALA A 211 -3.90 20.58 0.12
N ASN A 212 -3.14 19.94 1.02
CA ASN A 212 -1.77 19.49 0.73
C ASN A 212 -1.73 18.43 -0.38
N ARG A 213 -2.67 17.49 -0.39
CA ARG A 213 -2.80 16.45 -1.44
C ARG A 213 -3.04 17.10 -2.81
N ILE A 214 -3.97 18.06 -2.92
CA ILE A 214 -4.26 18.78 -4.17
C ILE A 214 -3.04 19.56 -4.66
N LYS A 215 -2.41 20.32 -3.76
CA LYS A 215 -1.21 21.11 -4.08
C LYS A 215 -0.09 20.21 -4.62
N LEU A 216 0.16 19.10 -3.95
CA LEU A 216 1.19 18.15 -4.33
C LEU A 216 0.93 17.53 -5.72
N LEU A 217 -0.33 17.20 -6.03
CA LEU A 217 -0.70 16.68 -7.35
C LEU A 217 -0.40 17.69 -8.47
N GLN A 218 -0.60 18.98 -8.19
CA GLN A 218 -0.29 20.08 -9.14
C GLN A 218 1.22 20.29 -9.31
N GLU A 219 1.99 20.25 -8.23
CA GLU A 219 3.44 20.53 -8.24
C GLU A 219 4.27 19.40 -8.86
N THR A 220 3.88 18.15 -8.64
CA THR A 220 4.66 16.98 -9.08
C THR A 220 4.38 16.58 -10.51
N GLY A 221 3.29 17.07 -11.12
CA GLY A 221 2.87 16.68 -12.48
C GLY A 221 2.73 15.18 -12.68
N GLY A 222 2.63 14.39 -11.60
CA GLY A 222 2.62 12.94 -11.67
C GLY A 222 3.97 12.23 -11.49
N HIS A 223 5.09 12.94 -11.30
CA HIS A 223 6.43 12.37 -11.12
C HIS A 223 6.86 12.40 -9.65
N PHE A 224 7.20 11.23 -9.07
CA PHE A 224 7.05 11.04 -7.63
C PHE A 224 8.21 10.36 -6.90
N VAL A 225 8.47 10.92 -5.72
CA VAL A 225 9.03 10.22 -4.56
C VAL A 225 7.88 9.52 -3.80
N VAL A 226 8.16 8.47 -3.03
CA VAL A 226 7.12 7.65 -2.38
C VAL A 226 6.21 8.45 -1.45
N SER A 227 6.76 9.38 -0.66
CA SER A 227 5.96 10.23 0.24
C SER A 227 5.01 11.18 -0.47
N GLU A 228 5.09 11.23 -1.80
CA GLU A 228 4.33 12.13 -2.64
C GLU A 228 3.31 11.39 -3.51
N LYS A 229 3.33 10.05 -3.54
CA LYS A 229 2.30 9.28 -4.22
C LYS A 229 0.95 9.45 -3.51
N LEU A 230 -0.09 9.68 -4.29
CA LEU A 230 -1.48 9.68 -3.83
C LEU A 230 -2.18 8.38 -4.26
N PRO A 231 -3.16 7.90 -3.48
CA PRO A 231 -4.02 6.80 -3.91
C PRO A 231 -4.79 7.16 -5.20
N ASN A 232 -5.00 6.17 -6.08
CA ASN A 232 -5.71 6.36 -7.35
C ASN A 232 -7.19 6.71 -7.15
N ASP A 233 -7.80 6.41 -6.01
CA ASP A 233 -9.19 6.78 -5.68
C ASP A 233 -9.43 8.28 -5.56
N PHE A 234 -8.36 9.10 -5.55
CA PHE A 234 -8.40 10.56 -5.56
C PHE A 234 -8.14 11.21 -6.94
N ARG A 235 -7.82 10.41 -7.97
CA ARG A 235 -7.65 10.88 -9.36
C ARG A 235 -8.94 10.66 -10.15
#